data_AF-A0AAN5IBL5-F1
#
_entry.id   AF-A0AAN5IBL5-F1
#
_cell.length_a   1.000
_cell.length_b   1.000
_cell.length_c   1.000
_cell.angle_alpha   90.00
_cell.angle_beta   90.00
_cell.angle_gamma   90.00
#
_symmetry.space_group_name_H-M   'P 1'
#
loop_
_entity.id
_entity.type
_entity.pdbx_description
1 polymer ?
#
loop_
_entity_poly.entity_id
_entity_poly.type
_entity_poly.pdbx_seq_one_letter_code
_entity_poly.pdbx_strand_id
1 'polypeptide(L)'
;LLQALVRYHQRPNRVTTVPIPRGIDPKVLMQERENRISERIALRIKDLSNNKEEVPPHLRIVADIELRALKLVNFQAQIRNEVMQSLKFDTTLHTAVNPYAYRRVKKQSLREARITEQLEKQRKVEQEWKKKQSHGALLNAIMQHSRQFKEFHRSNARSTDRTKRAVLTWHQNSDRERKKEEARNEQMRMQLLKQEDEEGYKKLLDEKKDKRLLHLLEQTDAFIGSLTDKVKAHQSVEKRKKREEKALANNDGRILLISGVRLREISTGKFLPREETPIQEEVESWLAAHPEYEIAPKDVFSDDSEDEDEVAIPFSC
;
A
#
# COMPACT_ATOMS: atom_id res chain seq x y z
N LEU A 1 -0.37 -70.72 57.92
CA LEU A 1 -0.50 -71.22 56.53
C LEU A 1 0.81 -71.79 55.95
N LEU A 2 2.01 -71.36 56.36
CA LEU A 2 3.29 -71.96 55.89
C LEU A 2 3.70 -73.29 56.58
N GLN A 3 3.02 -73.71 57.65
CA GLN A 3 3.19 -75.06 58.21
C GLN A 3 2.37 -76.14 57.47
N ALA A 4 1.47 -75.76 56.57
CA ALA A 4 0.54 -76.70 55.93
C ALA A 4 1.08 -77.34 54.64
N LEU A 5 2.17 -76.82 54.06
CA LEU A 5 2.73 -77.32 52.80
C LEU A 5 4.00 -78.18 52.97
N VAL A 6 4.57 -78.25 54.17
CA VAL A 6 5.69 -79.18 54.46
C VAL A 6 5.19 -80.60 54.79
N ARG A 7 3.89 -80.76 55.03
CA ARG A 7 3.23 -82.06 55.19
C ARG A 7 2.88 -82.71 53.84
N TYR A 8 3.69 -82.49 52.81
CA TYR A 8 3.66 -83.35 51.63
C TYR A 8 4.21 -84.72 52.04
N HIS A 9 3.29 -85.59 52.45
CA HIS A 9 3.38 -87.05 52.32
C HIS A 9 4.79 -87.64 52.49
N GLN A 10 5.25 -87.78 53.73
CA GLN A 10 6.09 -88.94 54.04
C GLN A 10 5.18 -90.17 53.93
N ARG A 11 4.96 -90.66 52.70
CA ARG A 11 4.31 -91.95 52.51
C ARG A 11 5.17 -92.97 53.27
N PRO A 12 4.58 -93.85 54.09
CA PRO A 12 5.36 -94.92 54.71
C PRO A 12 6.04 -95.70 53.58
N ASN A 13 7.38 -95.73 53.57
CA ASN A 13 8.15 -96.48 52.60
C ASN A 13 7.66 -97.94 52.67
N ARG A 14 7.04 -98.42 51.59
CA ARG A 14 6.65 -99.83 51.48
C ARG A 14 7.93 -100.65 51.49
N VAL A 15 8.12 -101.44 52.54
CA VAL A 15 9.31 -102.28 52.71
C VAL A 15 9.25 -103.40 51.68
N THR A 16 10.27 -103.46 50.83
CA THR A 16 10.44 -104.52 49.83
C THR A 16 11.28 -105.64 50.43
N THR A 17 11.02 -106.89 50.05
CA THR A 17 11.81 -108.06 50.43
C THR A 17 13.14 -108.15 49.67
N VAL A 18 13.31 -107.36 48.61
CA VAL A 18 14.55 -107.25 47.85
C VAL A 18 15.50 -106.33 48.61
N PRO A 19 16.77 -106.74 48.84
CA PRO A 19 17.76 -105.87 49.45
C PRO A 19 17.99 -104.65 48.56
N ILE A 20 18.08 -103.48 49.18
CA ILE A 20 18.38 -102.22 48.50
C ILE A 20 19.72 -102.41 47.75
N PRO A 21 19.79 -102.11 46.44
CA PRO A 21 21.05 -102.20 45.73
C PRO A 21 22.10 -101.32 46.39
N ARG A 22 23.35 -101.76 46.40
CA ARG A 22 24.45 -100.92 46.89
C ARG A 22 24.49 -99.64 46.07
N GLY A 23 24.42 -98.49 46.75
CA GLY A 23 24.53 -97.19 46.12
C GLY A 23 25.93 -96.94 45.57
N ILE A 24 26.03 -96.02 44.62
CA ILE A 24 27.29 -95.47 44.14
C ILE A 24 27.57 -94.22 44.97
N ASP A 25 28.80 -94.06 45.46
CA ASP A 25 29.22 -92.81 46.13
C ASP A 25 29.63 -91.77 45.07
N PRO A 26 28.87 -90.65 44.92
CA PRO A 26 29.18 -89.62 43.94
C PRO A 26 30.51 -88.91 44.20
N LYS A 27 30.96 -88.83 45.46
CA LYS A 27 32.23 -88.16 45.82
C LYS A 27 33.41 -88.98 45.33
N VAL A 28 33.37 -90.29 45.55
CA VAL A 28 34.39 -91.23 45.05
C VAL A 28 34.45 -91.18 43.53
N LEU A 29 33.29 -91.17 42.86
CA LEU A 29 33.23 -91.07 41.40
C LEU A 29 33.85 -89.76 40.87
N MET A 30 33.60 -88.64 41.56
CA MET A 30 34.18 -87.33 41.20
C MET A 30 35.71 -87.33 41.39
N GLN A 31 36.21 -87.85 42.51
CA GLN A 31 37.64 -87.94 42.79
C GLN A 31 38.36 -88.87 41.80
N GLU A 32 37.79 -90.05 41.53
CA GLU A 32 38.31 -90.97 40.51
C GLU A 32 38.40 -90.32 39.13
N ARG A 33 37.40 -89.51 38.76
CA ARG A 33 37.43 -88.75 37.51
C ARG A 33 38.57 -87.73 37.49
N GLU A 34 38.80 -86.99 38.57
CA GLU A 34 39.89 -86.02 38.69
C GLU A 34 41.27 -86.69 38.64
N ASN A 35 41.42 -87.84 39.30
CA ASN A 35 42.62 -88.66 39.25
C ASN A 35 42.92 -89.11 37.82
N ARG A 36 41.93 -89.68 37.11
CA ARG A 36 42.08 -90.11 35.71
C ARG A 36 42.48 -88.96 34.78
N ILE A 37 41.92 -87.77 34.97
CA ILE A 37 42.29 -86.58 34.18
C ILE A 37 43.73 -86.19 34.46
N SER A 38 44.12 -86.14 35.74
CA SER A 38 45.47 -85.77 36.18
C SER A 38 46.53 -86.76 35.67
N GLU A 39 46.25 -88.06 35.78
CA GLU A 39 47.11 -89.14 35.26
C GLU A 39 47.26 -89.06 33.75
N ARG A 40 46.18 -88.80 33.00
CA ARG A 40 46.24 -88.61 31.54
C ARG A 40 47.09 -87.40 31.15
N ILE A 41 46.96 -86.29 31.88
CA ILE A 41 47.79 -85.10 31.66
C ILE A 41 49.26 -85.41 31.95
N ALA A 42 49.54 -86.09 33.06
CA ALA A 42 50.91 -86.47 33.45
C ALA A 42 51.55 -87.41 32.41
N LEU A 43 50.80 -88.41 31.92
CA LEU A 43 51.24 -89.30 30.85
C LEU A 43 51.55 -88.51 29.57
N ARG A 44 50.64 -87.61 29.15
CA ARG A 44 50.85 -86.79 27.95
C ARG A 44 52.06 -85.87 28.08
N ILE A 45 52.29 -85.28 29.25
CA ILE A 45 53.48 -84.46 29.53
C ILE A 45 54.76 -85.30 29.37
N LYS A 46 54.76 -86.55 29.87
CA LYS A 46 55.89 -87.48 29.76
C LYS A 46 56.16 -87.87 28.30
N ASP A 47 55.12 -88.15 27.53
CA ASP A 47 55.25 -88.48 26.10
C ASP A 47 55.83 -87.30 25.32
N LEU A 48 55.31 -86.09 25.54
CA LEU A 48 55.77 -84.87 24.89
C LEU A 48 57.17 -84.42 25.34
N SER A 49 57.61 -84.78 26.56
CA SER A 49 58.96 -84.47 27.03
C SER A 49 60.02 -85.39 26.44
N ASN A 50 59.68 -86.67 26.26
CA ASN A 50 60.64 -87.70 25.88
C ASN A 50 60.78 -87.84 24.35
N ASN A 51 59.70 -87.62 23.59
CA ASN A 51 59.68 -87.91 22.15
C ASN A 51 59.90 -86.66 21.27
N LYS A 52 60.54 -85.60 21.79
CA LYS A 52 60.72 -84.34 21.05
C LYS A 52 61.53 -84.50 19.75
N GLU A 53 62.48 -85.43 19.74
CA GLU A 53 63.36 -85.65 18.60
C GLU A 53 62.70 -86.44 17.48
N GLU A 54 61.79 -87.36 17.83
CA GLU A 54 61.02 -88.22 16.91
C GLU A 54 59.92 -87.45 16.15
N VAL A 55 59.50 -86.29 16.66
CA VAL A 55 58.46 -85.46 16.04
C VAL A 55 59.01 -84.73 14.81
N PRO A 56 58.34 -84.81 13.64
CA PRO A 56 58.71 -84.09 12.43
C PRO A 56 58.91 -82.58 12.68
N PRO A 57 59.86 -81.91 12.00
CA PRO A 57 60.20 -80.51 12.26
C PRO A 57 59.01 -79.54 12.24
N HIS A 58 58.04 -79.78 11.35
CA HIS A 58 56.85 -78.94 11.20
C HIS A 58 55.83 -79.08 12.36
N LEU A 59 55.89 -80.16 13.15
CA LEU A 59 54.98 -80.41 14.29
C LEU A 59 55.62 -80.09 15.65
N ARG A 60 56.94 -79.88 15.71
CA ARG A 60 57.65 -79.61 16.96
C ARG A 60 57.12 -78.40 17.72
N ILE A 61 56.78 -77.32 17.00
CA ILE A 61 56.22 -76.10 17.60
C ILE A 61 54.88 -76.38 18.29
N VAL A 62 54.00 -77.16 17.65
CA VAL A 62 52.69 -77.53 18.21
C VAL A 62 52.86 -78.39 19.46
N ALA A 63 53.77 -79.38 19.41
CA ALA A 63 54.09 -80.23 20.56
C ALA A 63 54.67 -79.43 21.74
N ASP A 64 55.53 -78.43 21.46
CA ASP A 64 56.07 -77.54 22.49
C ASP A 64 55.02 -76.61 23.09
N ILE A 65 54.09 -76.09 22.27
CA ILE A 65 52.95 -75.31 22.75
C ILE A 65 52.06 -76.18 23.66
N GLU A 66 51.75 -77.41 23.25
CA GLU A 66 50.95 -78.35 24.03
C GLU A 66 51.63 -78.66 25.38
N LEU A 67 52.93 -78.97 25.37
CA LEU A 67 53.69 -79.25 26.59
C LEU A 67 53.69 -78.06 27.57
N ARG A 68 53.91 -76.85 27.05
CA ARG A 68 53.87 -75.62 27.86
C ARG A 68 52.47 -75.33 28.39
N ALA A 69 51.44 -75.52 27.57
CA ALA A 69 50.05 -75.38 27.98
C ALA A 69 49.70 -76.34 29.12
N LEU A 70 50.04 -77.63 28.99
CA LEU A 70 49.81 -78.66 30.01
C LEU A 70 50.53 -78.35 31.34
N LYS A 71 51.77 -77.84 31.29
CA LYS A 71 52.50 -77.40 32.48
C LYS A 71 51.87 -76.19 33.17
N LEU A 72 51.14 -75.36 32.44
CA LEU A 72 50.49 -74.15 32.94
C LEU A 72 49.00 -74.34 33.29
N VAL A 73 48.43 -75.54 33.16
CA VAL A 73 46.99 -75.79 33.41
C VAL A 73 46.58 -75.37 34.82
N ASN A 74 47.38 -75.70 35.84
CA ASN A 74 47.07 -75.35 37.23
C ASN A 74 47.13 -73.84 37.48
N PHE A 75 48.14 -73.16 36.90
CA PHE A 75 48.25 -71.70 36.96
C PHE A 75 47.06 -71.02 36.26
N GLN A 76 46.69 -71.53 35.09
CA GLN A 76 45.51 -71.06 34.35
C GLN A 76 44.22 -71.26 35.13
N ALA A 77 44.05 -72.41 35.79
CA ALA A 77 42.89 -72.69 36.64
C ALA A 77 42.83 -71.74 37.84
N GLN A 78 43.97 -71.46 38.48
CA GLN A 78 44.07 -70.50 39.57
C GLN A 78 43.64 -69.09 39.13
N ILE A 79 44.24 -68.55 38.06
CA ILE A 79 43.90 -67.20 37.57
C ILE A 79 42.41 -67.11 37.17
N ARG A 80 41.87 -68.13 36.51
CA ARG A 80 40.44 -68.18 36.19
C ARG A 80 39.57 -68.14 37.46
N ASN A 81 39.96 -68.89 38.49
CA ASN A 81 39.23 -68.90 39.76
C ASN A 81 39.28 -67.53 40.45
N GLU A 82 40.44 -66.88 40.51
CA GLU A 82 40.60 -65.55 41.08
C GLU A 82 39.73 -64.51 40.36
N VAL A 83 39.81 -64.46 39.02
CA VAL A 83 38.98 -63.56 38.20
C VAL A 83 37.49 -63.81 38.40
N MET A 84 37.07 -65.08 38.42
CA MET A 84 35.67 -65.45 38.63
C MET A 84 35.19 -65.12 40.06
N GLN A 85 36.04 -65.21 41.06
CA GLN A 85 35.70 -64.82 42.44
C GLN A 85 35.52 -63.31 42.57
N SER A 86 36.44 -62.51 42.02
CA SER A 86 36.28 -61.05 41.96
C SER A 86 35.02 -60.65 41.21
N LEU A 87 34.77 -61.24 40.03
CA LEU A 87 33.57 -60.94 39.26
C LEU A 87 32.28 -61.30 40.01
N LYS A 88 32.24 -62.46 40.68
CA LYS A 88 31.09 -62.85 41.51
C LYS A 88 30.86 -61.86 42.64
N PHE A 89 31.92 -61.40 43.30
CA PHE A 89 31.81 -60.40 44.37
C PHE A 89 31.25 -59.07 43.82
N ASP A 90 31.84 -58.54 42.76
CA ASP A 90 31.47 -57.23 42.19
C ASP A 90 30.07 -57.22 41.56
N THR A 91 29.65 -58.34 40.96
CA THR A 91 28.34 -58.45 40.29
C THR A 91 27.21 -58.84 41.24
N THR A 92 27.53 -59.36 42.43
CA THR A 92 26.51 -59.73 43.40
C THR A 92 26.04 -58.47 44.15
N LEU A 93 24.86 -57.99 43.78
CA LEU A 93 24.23 -56.89 44.50
C LEU A 93 23.94 -57.27 45.96
N HIS A 94 24.53 -56.57 46.92
CA HIS A 94 24.25 -56.76 48.35
C HIS A 94 22.75 -56.61 48.69
N THR A 95 22.03 -55.81 47.91
CA THR A 95 20.57 -55.65 48.01
C THR A 95 19.80 -56.92 47.69
N ALA A 96 20.33 -57.80 46.83
CA ALA A 96 19.72 -59.08 46.48
C ALA A 96 20.03 -60.16 47.53
N VAL A 97 21.23 -60.13 48.13
CA VAL A 97 21.64 -61.08 49.19
C VAL A 97 20.86 -60.83 50.49
N ASN A 98 20.63 -59.56 50.85
CA ASN A 98 19.82 -59.21 52.01
C ASN A 98 18.75 -58.16 51.66
N PRO A 99 17.62 -58.59 51.06
CA PRO A 99 16.54 -57.68 50.71
C PRO A 99 15.92 -56.98 51.92
N TYR A 100 15.94 -57.62 53.10
CA TYR A 100 15.34 -57.08 54.32
C TYR A 100 16.14 -55.92 54.92
N ALA A 101 17.47 -55.90 54.77
CA ALA A 101 18.30 -54.80 55.24
C ALA A 101 18.01 -53.48 54.52
N TYR A 102 17.65 -53.54 53.23
CA TYR A 102 17.37 -52.35 52.42
C TYR A 102 15.87 -52.05 52.26
N ARG A 103 15.00 -52.95 52.73
CA ARG A 103 13.54 -52.76 52.68
C ARG A 103 13.10 -51.70 53.68
N ARG A 104 12.63 -50.55 53.18
CA ARG A 104 11.96 -49.54 54.02
C ARG A 104 10.53 -49.96 54.32
N VAL A 105 10.31 -50.51 55.52
CA VAL A 105 8.96 -50.85 55.99
C VAL A 105 8.24 -49.58 56.42
N LYS A 106 7.19 -49.20 55.69
CA LYS A 106 6.34 -48.06 56.06
C LYS A 106 5.42 -48.45 57.22
N LYS A 107 5.64 -47.84 58.39
CA LYS A 107 4.69 -47.92 59.51
C LYS A 107 3.63 -46.85 59.35
N GLN A 108 2.36 -47.25 59.36
CA GLN A 108 1.24 -46.32 59.35
C GLN A 108 1.00 -45.83 60.77
N SER A 109 1.27 -44.55 61.02
CA SER A 109 1.01 -43.94 62.34
C SER A 109 -0.21 -43.01 62.26
N LEU A 110 -1.00 -42.96 63.33
CA LEU A 110 -2.15 -42.05 63.42
C LEU A 110 -1.73 -40.58 63.30
N ARG A 111 -0.54 -40.22 63.79
CA ARG A 111 0.00 -38.85 63.68
C ARG A 111 0.19 -38.46 62.22
N GLU A 112 0.80 -39.32 61.41
CA GLU A 112 0.97 -39.07 59.98
C GLU A 112 -0.38 -38.92 59.27
N ALA A 113 -1.32 -39.83 59.53
CA ALA A 113 -2.65 -39.77 58.93
C ALA A 113 -3.39 -38.45 59.24
N ARG A 114 -3.35 -38.00 60.50
CA ARG A 114 -3.95 -36.72 60.91
C ARG A 114 -3.31 -35.51 60.23
N ILE A 115 -1.98 -35.50 60.10
CA ILE A 115 -1.26 -34.41 59.41
C ILE A 115 -1.61 -34.40 57.92
N THR A 116 -1.65 -35.57 57.27
CA THR A 116 -2.04 -35.68 55.86
C THR A 116 -3.47 -35.19 55.64
N GLU A 117 -4.43 -35.62 56.45
CA GLU A 117 -5.83 -35.17 56.36
C GLU A 117 -5.96 -33.65 56.58
N GLN A 118 -5.23 -33.10 57.57
CA GLN A 118 -5.21 -31.67 57.83
C GLN A 118 -4.66 -30.88 56.63
N LEU A 119 -3.56 -31.34 56.04
CA LEU A 119 -2.96 -30.69 54.85
C LEU A 119 -3.84 -30.82 53.62
N GLU A 120 -4.50 -31.95 53.41
CA GLU A 120 -5.45 -32.15 52.32
C GLU A 120 -6.68 -31.24 52.46
N LYS A 121 -7.21 -31.11 53.69
CA LYS A 121 -8.30 -30.19 53.98
C LYS A 121 -7.89 -28.74 53.73
N GLN A 122 -6.70 -28.33 54.18
CA GLN A 122 -6.16 -26.99 53.90
C GLN A 122 -6.02 -26.74 52.40
N ARG A 123 -5.42 -27.68 51.65
CA ARG A 123 -5.29 -27.58 50.19
C ARG A 123 -6.65 -27.50 49.50
N LYS A 124 -7.64 -28.27 49.93
CA LYS A 124 -8.99 -28.23 49.37
C LYS A 124 -9.65 -26.86 49.60
N VAL A 125 -9.57 -26.32 50.82
CA VAL A 125 -10.12 -25.00 51.15
C VAL A 125 -9.41 -23.90 50.34
N GLU A 126 -8.09 -23.96 50.21
CA GLU A 126 -7.32 -23.00 49.41
C GLU A 126 -7.69 -23.07 47.92
N GLN A 127 -7.87 -24.28 47.36
CA GLN A 127 -8.33 -24.47 46.00
C GLN A 127 -9.74 -23.91 45.77
N GLU A 128 -10.68 -24.17 46.70
CA GLU A 128 -12.02 -23.62 46.64
C GLU A 128 -12.02 -22.08 46.74
N TRP A 129 -11.18 -21.53 47.61
CA TRP A 129 -10.98 -20.08 47.72
C TRP A 129 -10.43 -19.47 46.42
N LYS A 130 -9.39 -20.08 45.82
CA LYS A 130 -8.84 -19.66 44.52
C LYS A 130 -9.88 -19.73 43.41
N LYS A 131 -10.71 -20.78 43.37
CA LYS A 131 -11.81 -20.90 42.41
C LYS A 131 -12.83 -19.76 42.58
N LYS A 132 -13.25 -19.47 43.82
CA LYS A 132 -14.17 -18.36 44.12
C LYS A 132 -13.56 -17.00 43.74
N GLN A 133 -12.28 -16.78 44.04
CA GLN A 133 -11.57 -15.56 43.69
C GLN A 133 -11.46 -15.38 42.17
N SER A 134 -11.07 -16.43 41.45
CA SER A 134 -10.99 -16.40 39.98
C SER A 134 -12.35 -16.13 39.33
N HIS A 135 -13.41 -16.78 39.84
CA HIS A 135 -14.77 -16.53 39.38
C HIS A 135 -15.21 -15.08 39.65
N GLY A 136 -14.95 -14.55 40.86
CA GLY A 136 -15.21 -13.15 41.19
C GLY A 136 -14.43 -12.16 40.31
N ALA A 137 -13.16 -12.45 40.02
CA ALA A 137 -12.34 -11.65 39.12
C ALA A 137 -12.90 -11.64 37.68
N LEU A 138 -13.37 -12.78 37.18
CA LEU A 138 -14.02 -12.88 35.87
C LEU A 138 -15.29 -12.02 35.82
N LEU A 139 -16.16 -12.11 36.83
CA LEU A 139 -17.37 -11.30 36.90
C LEU A 139 -17.04 -9.80 36.93
N ASN A 140 -16.05 -9.40 37.72
CA ASN A 140 -15.58 -8.02 37.78
C ASN A 140 -15.04 -7.55 36.42
N ALA A 141 -14.27 -8.39 35.71
CA ALA A 141 -13.77 -8.08 34.37
C ALA A 141 -14.92 -7.89 33.35
N ILE A 142 -15.93 -8.76 33.39
CA ILE A 142 -17.12 -8.64 32.54
C ILE A 142 -17.87 -7.33 32.84
N MET A 143 -18.08 -7.03 34.13
CA MET A 143 -18.74 -5.80 34.55
C MET A 143 -17.94 -4.56 34.12
N GLN A 144 -16.62 -4.58 34.28
CA GLN A 144 -15.75 -3.49 33.84
C GLN A 144 -15.80 -3.31 32.32
N HIS A 145 -15.72 -4.38 31.54
CA HIS A 145 -15.86 -4.34 30.09
C HIS A 145 -17.21 -3.74 29.68
N SER A 146 -18.30 -4.13 30.34
CA SER A 146 -19.63 -3.57 30.06
C SER A 146 -19.70 -2.04 30.29
N ARG A 147 -19.00 -1.53 31.30
CA ARG A 147 -18.90 -0.09 31.57
C ARG A 147 -18.06 0.61 30.50
N GLN A 148 -16.91 0.04 30.16
CA GLN A 148 -16.03 0.57 29.11
C GLN A 148 -16.75 0.62 27.75
N PHE A 149 -17.50 -0.42 27.40
CA PHE A 149 -18.30 -0.48 26.19
C PHE A 149 -19.33 0.65 26.12
N LYS A 150 -20.08 0.88 27.21
CA LYS A 150 -21.04 1.99 27.29
C LYS A 150 -20.34 3.35 27.18
N GLU A 151 -19.20 3.53 27.84
CA GLU A 151 -18.45 4.79 27.76
C GLU A 151 -17.86 5.03 26.37
N PHE A 152 -17.40 3.98 25.69
CA PHE A 152 -16.94 4.06 24.31
C PHE A 152 -18.03 4.61 23.39
N HIS A 153 -19.26 4.05 23.44
CA HIS A 153 -20.37 4.54 22.62
C HIS A 153 -20.80 5.96 22.99
N ARG A 154 -20.80 6.32 24.27
CA ARG A 154 -21.04 7.71 24.71
C ARG A 154 -19.98 8.67 24.18
N SER A 155 -18.70 8.28 24.25
CA SER A 155 -17.58 9.05 23.72
C SER A 155 -17.68 9.23 22.21
N ASN A 156 -18.03 8.17 21.48
CA ASN A 156 -18.25 8.22 20.04
C ASN A 156 -19.39 9.18 19.67
N ALA A 157 -20.53 9.10 20.36
CA ALA A 157 -21.63 10.03 20.16
C ALA A 157 -21.21 11.50 20.40
N ARG A 158 -20.45 11.77 21.47
CA ARG A 158 -19.87 13.10 21.73
C ARG A 158 -18.93 13.56 20.62
N SER A 159 -18.14 12.64 20.04
CA SER A 159 -17.24 12.93 18.92
C SER A 159 -18.03 13.26 17.65
N THR A 160 -19.05 12.47 17.31
CA THR A 160 -19.96 12.72 16.19
C THR A 160 -20.66 14.07 16.33
N ASP A 161 -21.17 14.40 17.52
CA ASP A 161 -21.81 15.69 17.79
C ASP A 161 -20.84 16.86 17.65
N ARG A 162 -19.58 16.69 18.07
CA ARG A 162 -18.53 17.69 17.90
C ARG A 162 -18.28 17.96 16.41
N THR A 163 -18.12 16.91 15.60
CA THR A 163 -17.93 17.04 14.15
C THR A 163 -19.16 17.69 13.50
N LYS A 164 -20.37 17.28 13.87
CA LYS A 164 -21.62 17.88 13.38
C LYS A 164 -21.66 19.39 13.66
N ARG A 165 -21.33 19.81 14.89
CA ARG A 165 -21.27 21.23 15.25
C ARG A 165 -20.18 21.96 14.46
N ALA A 166 -19.00 21.37 14.28
CA ALA A 166 -17.92 21.96 13.49
C ALA A 166 -18.33 22.20 12.03
N VAL A 167 -19.00 21.24 11.40
CA VAL A 167 -19.54 21.36 10.03
C VAL A 167 -20.60 22.47 9.94
N LEU A 168 -21.55 22.50 10.89
CA LEU A 168 -22.56 23.56 10.94
C LEU A 168 -21.93 24.95 11.09
N THR A 169 -20.95 25.10 11.99
CA THR A 169 -20.23 26.36 12.17
C THR A 169 -19.44 26.74 10.92
N TRP A 170 -18.83 25.77 10.22
CA TRP A 170 -18.13 26.03 8.96
C TRP A 170 -19.06 26.59 7.88
N HIS A 171 -20.24 25.98 7.69
CA HIS A 171 -21.24 26.48 6.74
C HIS A 171 -21.75 27.88 7.13
N GLN A 172 -22.06 28.11 8.41
CA GLN A 172 -22.48 29.43 8.90
C GLN A 172 -21.39 30.50 8.67
N ASN A 173 -20.12 30.15 8.88
CA ASN A 173 -19.01 31.06 8.62
C ASN A 173 -18.78 31.28 7.13
N SER A 174 -18.88 30.23 6.30
CA SER A 174 -18.78 30.33 4.84
C SER A 174 -19.88 31.21 4.25
N ASP A 175 -21.13 31.08 4.71
CA ASP A 175 -22.24 31.95 4.30
C ASP A 175 -22.03 33.40 4.76
N ARG A 176 -21.48 33.62 5.95
CA ARG A 176 -21.13 34.97 6.43
C ARG A 176 -20.03 35.60 5.58
N GLU A 177 -18.99 34.86 5.25
CA GLU A 177 -17.90 35.34 4.39
C GLU A 177 -18.41 35.61 2.96
N ARG A 178 -19.25 34.73 2.40
CA ARG A 178 -19.90 34.96 1.10
C ARG A 178 -20.68 36.27 1.09
N LYS A 179 -21.51 36.53 2.12
CA LYS A 179 -22.25 37.81 2.23
C LYS A 179 -21.32 39.03 2.37
N LYS A 180 -20.20 38.91 3.11
CA LYS A 180 -19.21 39.98 3.20
C LYS A 180 -18.48 40.23 1.89
N GLU A 181 -18.21 39.18 1.12
CA GLU A 181 -17.58 39.26 -0.20
C GLU A 181 -18.53 39.84 -1.23
N GLU A 182 -19.80 39.43 -1.24
CA GLU A 182 -20.88 40.07 -2.02
C GLU A 182 -20.97 41.57 -1.71
N ALA A 183 -21.00 41.95 -0.42
CA ALA A 183 -21.02 43.35 0.00
C ALA A 183 -19.75 44.12 -0.41
N ARG A 184 -18.57 43.49 -0.35
CA ARG A 184 -17.30 44.09 -0.82
C ARG A 184 -17.30 44.29 -2.33
N ASN A 185 -17.78 43.31 -3.09
CA ASN A 185 -17.89 43.41 -4.55
C ASN A 185 -18.91 44.48 -4.95
N GLU A 186 -20.03 44.62 -4.23
CA GLU A 186 -20.98 45.70 -4.44
C GLU A 186 -20.38 47.07 -4.10
N GLN A 187 -19.61 47.19 -3.01
CA GLN A 187 -18.87 48.41 -2.69
C GLN A 187 -17.86 48.79 -3.77
N MET A 188 -17.08 47.83 -4.29
CA MET A 188 -16.14 48.06 -5.39
C MET A 188 -16.86 48.46 -6.68
N ARG A 189 -17.98 47.81 -7.02
CA ARG A 189 -18.85 48.20 -8.15
C ARG A 189 -19.33 49.65 -8.01
N MET A 190 -19.81 50.04 -6.83
CA MET A 190 -20.26 51.41 -6.57
C MET A 190 -19.10 52.42 -6.60
N GLN A 191 -17.91 52.03 -6.15
CA GLN A 191 -16.73 52.88 -6.18
C GLN A 191 -16.24 53.16 -7.61
N LEU A 192 -16.14 52.13 -8.47
CA LEU A 192 -15.76 52.29 -9.88
C LEU A 192 -16.75 53.17 -10.63
N LEU A 193 -18.06 52.97 -10.39
CA LEU A 193 -19.10 53.83 -10.94
C LEU A 193 -18.92 55.30 -10.52
N LYS A 194 -18.57 55.55 -9.26
CA LYS A 194 -18.32 56.90 -8.73
C LYS A 194 -17.04 57.53 -9.30
N GLN A 195 -16.08 56.72 -9.72
CA GLN A 195 -14.81 57.14 -10.32
C GLN A 195 -14.91 57.27 -11.85
N GLU A 196 -16.10 57.09 -12.44
CA GLU A 196 -16.34 57.14 -13.89
C GLU A 196 -15.52 56.09 -14.69
N ASP A 197 -15.07 55.02 -14.03
CA ASP A 197 -14.39 53.89 -14.67
C ASP A 197 -15.41 52.86 -15.17
N GLU A 198 -15.90 53.09 -16.39
CA GLU A 198 -16.91 52.27 -17.04
C GLU A 198 -16.39 50.87 -17.42
N GLU A 199 -15.11 50.74 -17.77
CA GLU A 199 -14.51 49.47 -18.19
C GLU A 199 -14.32 48.52 -17.01
N GLY A 200 -13.84 49.02 -15.87
CA GLY A 200 -13.72 48.26 -14.63
C GLY A 200 -15.08 47.78 -14.12
N TYR A 201 -16.10 48.63 -14.20
CA TYR A 201 -17.47 48.27 -13.81
C TYR A 201 -18.05 47.18 -14.71
N LYS A 202 -17.89 47.27 -16.04
CA LYS A 202 -18.34 46.25 -17.01
C LYS A 202 -17.69 44.89 -16.74
N LYS A 203 -16.39 44.84 -16.42
CA LYS A 203 -15.68 43.58 -16.07
C LYS A 203 -16.25 42.90 -14.82
N LEU A 204 -16.48 43.67 -13.74
CA LEU A 204 -17.10 43.12 -12.53
C LEU A 204 -18.55 42.66 -12.77
N LEU A 205 -19.25 43.21 -13.77
CA LEU A 205 -20.59 42.83 -14.16
C LEU A 205 -20.63 41.50 -14.91
N ASP A 206 -19.69 41.32 -15.85
CA ASP A 206 -19.49 40.07 -16.59
C ASP A 206 -19.13 38.90 -15.67
N GLU A 207 -18.27 39.12 -14.67
CA GLU A 207 -17.89 38.09 -13.71
C GLU A 207 -19.08 37.51 -12.92
N LYS A 208 -20.07 38.33 -12.56
CA LYS A 208 -21.29 37.88 -11.86
C LYS A 208 -22.32 37.25 -12.82
N LYS A 209 -22.04 37.20 -14.12
CA LYS A 209 -22.94 36.75 -15.17
C LYS A 209 -24.27 37.51 -15.16
N ASP A 210 -24.25 38.79 -14.85
CA ASP A 210 -25.42 39.68 -14.89
C ASP A 210 -25.76 40.03 -16.36
N LYS A 211 -25.99 39.00 -17.18
CA LYS A 211 -26.16 39.07 -18.65
C LYS A 211 -27.24 40.06 -19.08
N ARG A 212 -28.28 40.23 -18.26
CA ARG A 212 -29.37 41.17 -18.54
C ARG A 212 -28.93 42.62 -18.37
N LEU A 213 -28.13 42.92 -17.34
CA LEU A 213 -27.67 44.28 -17.11
C LEU A 213 -26.60 44.65 -18.14
N LEU A 214 -25.72 43.71 -18.49
CA LEU A 214 -24.81 43.85 -19.62
C LEU A 214 -25.57 44.14 -20.93
N HIS A 215 -26.59 43.35 -21.24
CA HIS A 215 -27.41 43.53 -22.44
C HIS A 215 -28.14 44.88 -22.47
N LEU A 216 -28.65 45.35 -21.33
CA LEU A 216 -29.29 46.67 -21.26
C LEU A 216 -28.28 47.80 -21.49
N LEU A 217 -27.06 47.68 -20.96
CA LEU A 217 -25.98 48.63 -21.21
C LEU A 217 -25.58 48.65 -22.70
N GLU A 218 -25.45 47.47 -23.32
CA GLU A 218 -25.21 47.35 -24.76
C GLU A 218 -26.35 47.96 -25.58
N GLN A 219 -27.62 47.76 -25.19
CA GLN A 219 -28.76 48.38 -25.85
C GLN A 219 -28.76 49.91 -25.72
N THR A 220 -28.38 50.45 -24.56
CA THR A 220 -28.24 51.91 -24.39
C THR A 220 -27.09 52.45 -25.21
N ASP A 221 -25.94 51.77 -25.24
CA ASP A 221 -24.78 52.15 -26.06
C ASP A 221 -25.18 52.15 -27.55
N ALA A 222 -25.90 51.12 -28.00
CA ALA A 222 -26.42 51.03 -29.37
C ALA A 222 -27.46 52.12 -29.69
N PHE A 223 -28.36 52.44 -28.75
CA PHE A 223 -29.36 53.49 -28.94
C PHE A 223 -28.74 54.89 -28.97
N ILE A 224 -27.78 55.17 -28.09
CA ILE A 224 -26.98 56.40 -28.08
C ILE A 224 -26.21 56.53 -29.40
N GLY A 225 -25.62 55.42 -29.88
CA GLY A 225 -25.00 55.34 -31.20
C GLY A 225 -25.97 55.76 -32.30
N SER A 226 -27.15 55.16 -32.35
CA SER A 226 -28.18 55.51 -33.34
C SER A 226 -28.65 56.97 -33.25
N LEU A 227 -28.80 57.52 -32.03
CA LEU A 227 -29.14 58.94 -31.85
C LEU A 227 -28.02 59.83 -32.39
N THR A 228 -26.76 59.51 -32.08
CA THR A 228 -25.58 60.25 -32.53
C THR A 228 -25.51 60.24 -34.06
N ASP A 229 -25.79 59.12 -34.69
CA ASP A 229 -25.83 59.00 -36.15
C ASP A 229 -26.97 59.82 -36.76
N LYS A 230 -28.16 59.82 -36.15
CA LYS A 230 -29.28 60.67 -36.58
C LYS A 230 -28.98 62.16 -36.41
N VAL A 231 -28.30 62.55 -35.33
CA VAL A 231 -27.86 63.93 -35.11
C VAL A 231 -26.82 64.33 -36.16
N LYS A 232 -25.84 63.47 -36.45
CA LYS A 232 -24.86 63.68 -37.53
C LYS A 232 -25.55 63.82 -38.89
N ALA A 233 -26.53 62.97 -39.19
CA ALA A 233 -27.32 63.04 -40.42
C ALA A 233 -28.17 64.32 -40.49
N HIS A 234 -28.78 64.75 -39.39
CA HIS A 234 -29.51 66.02 -39.35
C HIS A 234 -28.56 67.22 -39.54
N GLN A 235 -27.39 67.21 -38.89
CA GLN A 235 -26.38 68.25 -39.06
C GLN A 235 -25.84 68.29 -40.50
N SER A 236 -25.69 67.14 -41.17
CA SER A 236 -25.28 67.10 -42.58
C SER A 236 -26.38 67.61 -43.51
N VAL A 237 -27.65 67.29 -43.24
CA VAL A 237 -28.81 67.81 -43.99
C VAL A 237 -29.00 69.32 -43.76
N GLU A 238 -28.84 69.83 -42.54
CA GLU A 238 -28.85 71.26 -42.21
C GLU A 238 -27.72 72.00 -42.92
N LYS A 239 -26.49 71.45 -42.90
CA LYS A 239 -25.36 72.00 -43.66
C LYS A 239 -25.69 72.01 -45.16
N ARG A 240 -26.36 70.99 -45.68
CA ARG A 240 -26.80 70.92 -47.08
C ARG A 240 -27.89 71.96 -47.39
N LYS A 241 -28.90 72.11 -46.54
CA LYS A 241 -29.96 73.13 -46.70
C LYS A 241 -29.40 74.55 -46.62
N LYS A 242 -28.44 74.84 -45.73
CA LYS A 242 -27.74 76.13 -45.72
C LYS A 242 -26.92 76.39 -46.99
N ARG A 243 -26.42 75.32 -47.64
CA ARG A 243 -25.77 75.43 -48.96
C ARG A 243 -26.82 75.68 -50.06
N GLU A 244 -27.99 75.05 -49.98
CA GLU A 244 -29.09 75.19 -50.95
C GLU A 244 -29.83 76.54 -50.83
N GLU A 245 -30.08 77.06 -49.62
CA GLU A 245 -30.66 78.40 -49.41
C GLU A 245 -29.73 79.53 -49.85
N LYS A 246 -28.40 79.34 -49.72
CA LYS A 246 -27.42 80.25 -50.32
C LYS A 246 -27.43 80.22 -51.86
N ALA A 247 -27.84 79.10 -52.46
CA ALA A 247 -27.95 78.96 -53.90
C ALA A 247 -29.26 79.55 -54.48
N LEU A 248 -30.33 79.69 -53.68
CA LEU A 248 -31.63 80.20 -54.13
C LEU A 248 -31.85 81.72 -53.95
N ALA A 249 -30.93 82.45 -53.32
CA ALA A 249 -31.08 83.88 -52.99
C ALA A 249 -30.54 84.86 -54.05
N ASN A 250 -30.05 84.40 -55.20
CA ASN A 250 -29.57 85.31 -56.24
C ASN A 250 -29.81 84.74 -57.65
N ASN A 251 -30.93 85.15 -58.29
CA ASN A 251 -31.05 85.09 -59.73
C ASN A 251 -31.87 86.29 -60.25
N ASP A 252 -31.15 87.36 -60.58
CA ASP A 252 -31.53 88.36 -61.58
C ASP A 252 -30.45 88.32 -62.68
N GLY A 253 -30.89 88.02 -63.91
CA GLY A 253 -30.35 88.59 -65.14
C GLY A 253 -28.86 88.42 -65.45
N ARG A 254 -28.44 87.20 -65.84
CA ARG A 254 -27.43 87.02 -66.91
C ARG A 254 -27.48 85.59 -67.48
N ILE A 255 -28.24 85.44 -68.56
CA ILE A 255 -28.12 84.30 -69.48
C ILE A 255 -26.98 84.62 -70.45
N LEU A 256 -25.88 83.87 -70.35
CA LEU A 256 -24.94 83.50 -71.43
C LEU A 256 -24.07 82.38 -70.84
N LEU A 257 -24.40 81.11 -71.13
CA LEU A 257 -23.74 80.34 -72.20
C LEU A 257 -22.26 80.04 -71.89
N ILE A 258 -22.03 78.89 -71.24
CA ILE A 258 -20.89 78.02 -71.59
C ILE A 258 -21.48 76.84 -72.36
N SER A 259 -21.99 77.11 -73.56
CA SER A 259 -22.00 76.13 -74.64
C SER A 259 -21.36 76.79 -75.85
N GLY A 260 -20.06 77.06 -75.73
CA GLY A 260 -19.23 77.48 -76.85
C GLY A 260 -18.92 76.26 -77.71
N VAL A 261 -19.06 76.41 -79.02
CA VAL A 261 -18.63 75.43 -80.01
C VAL A 261 -17.12 75.24 -79.86
N ARG A 262 -16.65 74.02 -79.61
CA ARG A 262 -15.22 73.67 -79.65
C ARG A 262 -14.93 72.98 -80.98
N LEU A 263 -13.99 73.56 -81.72
CA LEU A 263 -13.44 72.97 -82.93
C LEU A 263 -12.28 72.05 -82.57
N ARG A 264 -12.25 70.87 -83.19
CA ARG A 264 -11.23 69.84 -83.06
C ARG A 264 -10.54 69.68 -84.41
N GLU A 265 -9.21 69.64 -84.41
CA GLU A 265 -8.41 69.31 -85.59
C GLU A 265 -8.49 67.80 -85.88
N ILE A 266 -8.77 67.41 -87.13
CA ILE A 266 -9.05 66.00 -87.49
C ILE A 266 -7.80 65.11 -87.33
N SER A 267 -6.61 65.64 -87.59
CA SER A 267 -5.35 64.88 -87.59
C SER A 267 -4.80 64.62 -86.18
N THR A 268 -4.94 65.57 -85.23
CA THR A 268 -4.30 65.49 -83.91
C THR A 268 -5.27 65.29 -82.75
N GLY A 269 -6.56 65.56 -82.96
CA GLY A 269 -7.60 65.50 -81.95
C GLY A 269 -7.50 66.53 -80.81
N LYS A 270 -6.65 67.55 -80.97
CA LYS A 270 -6.53 68.65 -80.02
C LYS A 270 -7.59 69.73 -80.30
N PHE A 271 -8.04 70.39 -79.23
CA PHE A 271 -9.06 71.43 -79.28
C PHE A 271 -8.44 72.81 -79.53
N LEU A 272 -9.08 73.61 -80.39
CA LEU A 272 -8.66 74.99 -80.67
C LEU A 272 -8.80 75.86 -79.39
N PRO A 273 -7.81 76.73 -79.07
CA PRO A 273 -7.91 77.65 -77.93
C PRO A 273 -9.12 78.59 -78.05
N ARG A 274 -9.65 79.00 -76.90
CA ARG A 274 -10.94 79.72 -76.79
C ARG A 274 -10.95 81.14 -77.36
N GLU A 275 -9.78 81.70 -77.66
CA GLU A 275 -9.58 83.07 -78.15
C GLU A 275 -9.62 83.18 -79.68
N GLU A 276 -9.37 82.08 -80.40
CA GLU A 276 -9.33 82.03 -81.88
C GLU A 276 -10.56 81.33 -82.50
N THR A 277 -11.48 80.81 -81.67
CA THR A 277 -12.71 80.16 -82.14
C THR A 277 -13.69 81.17 -82.74
N PRO A 278 -14.11 81.00 -84.01
CA PRO A 278 -15.07 81.89 -84.65
C PRO A 278 -16.42 81.92 -83.91
N ILE A 279 -17.12 83.05 -84.03
CA ILE A 279 -18.46 83.25 -83.47
C ILE A 279 -19.45 82.37 -84.26
N GLN A 280 -20.46 81.82 -83.57
CA GLN A 280 -21.35 80.76 -84.07
C GLN A 280 -21.99 81.03 -85.45
N GLU A 281 -22.26 82.28 -85.83
CA GLU A 281 -22.83 82.63 -87.14
C GLU A 281 -21.81 82.60 -88.30
N GLU A 282 -20.52 82.75 -88.01
CA GLU A 282 -19.42 82.73 -88.98
C GLU A 282 -18.66 81.38 -89.01
N VAL A 283 -19.02 80.42 -88.15
CA VAL A 283 -18.37 79.10 -88.07
C VAL A 283 -18.45 78.36 -89.41
N GLU A 284 -19.58 78.43 -90.13
CA GLU A 284 -19.76 77.72 -91.40
C GLU A 284 -18.91 78.31 -92.55
N SER A 285 -18.78 79.65 -92.62
CA SER A 285 -17.91 80.30 -93.60
C SER A 285 -16.43 80.15 -93.27
N TRP A 286 -16.06 80.09 -91.98
CA TRP A 286 -14.69 79.83 -91.54
C TRP A 286 -14.23 78.40 -91.83
N LEU A 287 -15.11 77.40 -91.64
CA LEU A 287 -14.86 76.01 -92.02
C LEU A 287 -14.71 75.84 -93.54
N ALA A 288 -15.39 76.65 -94.35
CA ALA A 288 -15.22 76.65 -95.81
C ALA A 288 -13.82 77.13 -96.24
N ALA A 289 -13.18 78.02 -95.46
CA ALA A 289 -11.81 78.46 -95.68
C ALA A 289 -10.75 77.54 -95.05
N HIS A 290 -11.15 76.67 -94.10
CA HIS A 290 -10.25 75.76 -93.36
C HIS A 290 -10.84 74.33 -93.29
N PRO A 291 -10.64 73.50 -94.34
CA PRO A 291 -11.21 72.14 -94.43
C PRO A 291 -10.71 71.12 -93.38
N GLU A 292 -9.84 71.51 -92.45
CA GLU A 292 -9.11 70.61 -91.54
C GLU A 292 -9.71 70.48 -90.13
N TYR A 293 -10.85 71.15 -89.85
CA TYR A 293 -11.47 71.23 -88.51
C TYR A 293 -12.93 70.74 -88.48
N GLU A 294 -13.35 70.14 -87.35
CA GLU A 294 -14.74 69.67 -87.09
C GLU A 294 -15.26 70.06 -85.69
N ILE A 295 -16.58 69.93 -85.45
CA ILE A 295 -17.25 70.30 -84.18
C ILE A 295 -17.37 69.09 -83.22
N ALA A 296 -17.06 69.25 -81.92
CA ALA A 296 -17.05 68.16 -80.93
C ALA A 296 -18.34 67.96 -80.09
N PRO A 297 -18.77 66.70 -79.74
CA PRO A 297 -19.98 66.39 -78.94
C PRO A 297 -19.92 66.64 -77.41
N LYS A 298 -21.08 66.67 -76.73
CA LYS A 298 -21.31 67.34 -75.41
C LYS A 298 -21.20 66.48 -74.13
N ASP A 299 -21.02 65.16 -74.18
CA ASP A 299 -21.34 64.25 -73.05
C ASP A 299 -20.14 63.62 -72.30
N VAL A 300 -18.95 64.23 -72.29
CA VAL A 300 -17.72 63.61 -71.73
C VAL A 300 -17.25 64.23 -70.39
N PHE A 301 -18.17 64.69 -69.54
CA PHE A 301 -17.81 65.43 -68.31
C PHE A 301 -18.16 64.62 -67.04
N SER A 302 -17.13 64.13 -66.33
CA SER A 302 -17.20 63.46 -65.00
C SER A 302 -16.17 64.11 -64.07
N ASP A 303 -16.50 64.33 -62.79
CA ASP A 303 -15.50 64.74 -61.79
C ASP A 303 -15.71 64.04 -60.43
N ASP A 304 -14.58 63.65 -59.86
CA ASP A 304 -14.30 62.63 -58.87
C ASP A 304 -13.55 63.31 -57.70
N SER A 305 -13.86 63.02 -56.43
CA SER A 305 -12.99 63.39 -55.29
C SER A 305 -13.46 62.75 -53.97
N GLU A 306 -12.79 61.64 -53.63
CA GLU A 306 -12.59 61.12 -52.27
C GLU A 306 -11.45 61.90 -51.55
N ASP A 307 -11.41 61.88 -50.22
CA ASP A 307 -10.24 62.05 -49.30
C ASP A 307 -10.78 61.89 -47.84
N GLU A 308 -10.66 60.73 -47.17
CA GLU A 308 -9.57 60.20 -46.32
C GLU A 308 -9.06 61.10 -45.17
N ASP A 309 -9.11 60.56 -43.93
CA ASP A 309 -8.04 60.66 -42.90
C ASP A 309 -8.43 59.89 -41.60
N GLU A 310 -7.89 58.67 -41.46
CA GLU A 310 -7.62 58.01 -40.17
C GLU A 310 -6.28 58.52 -39.60
N VAL A 311 -6.13 58.75 -38.28
CA VAL A 311 -4.91 58.36 -37.54
C VAL A 311 -5.20 58.02 -36.07
N ALA A 312 -4.52 56.95 -35.66
CA ALA A 312 -4.45 56.19 -34.43
C ALA A 312 -3.93 56.87 -33.13
N ILE A 313 -4.18 56.11 -32.06
CA ILE A 313 -3.82 56.19 -30.63
C ILE A 313 -2.30 56.08 -30.38
N PRO A 314 -1.79 56.62 -29.26
CA PRO A 314 -1.02 55.79 -28.30
C PRO A 314 -1.25 56.22 -26.82
N PHE A 315 -1.03 55.48 -25.73
CA PHE A 315 -0.50 54.16 -25.41
C PHE A 315 -0.90 53.84 -23.94
N SER A 316 -0.75 52.58 -23.55
CA SER A 316 -0.94 52.02 -22.20
C SER A 316 -0.05 52.57 -21.08
N CYS A 317 -0.48 52.38 -19.83
CA CYS A 317 0.17 51.43 -18.91
C CYS A 317 -0.88 50.81 -17.97
#